data_AF-A0A9N9X8N9-F1
#
_entry.id   AF-A0A9N9X8N9-F1
#
_cell.length_a   1.000
_cell.length_b   1.000
_cell.length_c   1.000
_cell.angle_alpha   90.00
_cell.angle_beta   90.00
_cell.angle_gamma   90.00
#
_symmetry.space_group_name_H-M   'P 1'
#
loop_
_entity.id
_entity.type
_entity.pdbx_description
1 polymer ?
#
loop_
_entity_poly.entity_id
_entity_poly.type
_entity_poly.pdbx_seq_one_letter_code
_entity_poly.pdbx_strand_id
1 'polypeptide(L)'
;MILKIKIPSIIYTEDDKHVELSPGDYILASFESISKRVTVTFKYVSKIIHIFSENEYEIQGLLSLDEGKLNFKLMHTDISVINKIDIVSKLPDPQIIQDERILKIVFPIKLDIHEKKIMFHTY
;
A
#
# COMPACT_ATOMS: atom_id res chain seq x y z
N MET A 1 -40.08 -9.32 5.30
CA MET A 1 -39.07 -9.82 4.34
C MET A 1 -37.75 -9.16 4.70
N ILE A 2 -36.79 -9.88 5.31
CA ILE A 2 -35.56 -9.29 5.87
C ILE A 2 -34.40 -9.75 4.98
N LEU A 3 -33.81 -8.83 4.21
CA LEU A 3 -32.58 -9.12 3.47
C LEU A 3 -31.42 -9.18 4.47
N LYS A 4 -30.95 -10.39 4.77
CA LYS A 4 -29.66 -10.62 5.42
C LYS A 4 -28.55 -10.33 4.41
N ILE A 5 -27.91 -9.17 4.54
CA ILE A 5 -26.69 -8.85 3.79
C ILE A 5 -25.57 -9.72 4.37
N LYS A 6 -25.21 -10.76 3.63
CA LYS A 6 -24.06 -11.62 3.92
C LYS A 6 -22.81 -10.83 3.55
N ILE A 7 -22.11 -10.29 4.54
CA ILE A 7 -20.79 -9.68 4.34
C ILE A 7 -19.82 -10.85 4.13
N PRO A 8 -19.15 -10.98 2.97
CA PRO A 8 -18.16 -12.04 2.78
C PRO A 8 -16.91 -11.70 3.59
N SER A 9 -16.64 -12.49 4.63
CA SER A 9 -15.34 -12.56 5.27
C SER A 9 -14.37 -13.23 4.28
N ILE A 10 -13.61 -12.42 3.55
CA ILE A 10 -12.56 -12.94 2.67
C ILE A 10 -11.38 -13.33 3.57
N ILE A 11 -11.25 -14.64 3.79
CA ILE A 11 -10.06 -15.25 4.37
C ILE A 11 -9.02 -15.30 3.24
N TYR A 12 -7.97 -14.49 3.33
CA TYR A 12 -6.83 -14.60 2.41
C TYR A 12 -6.10 -15.89 2.76
N THR A 13 -6.22 -16.89 1.88
CA THR A 13 -5.47 -18.13 1.94
C THR A 13 -4.15 -17.88 1.20
N GLU A 14 -3.03 -18.37 1.76
CA GLU A 14 -1.70 -18.42 1.12
C GLU A 14 -1.75 -19.29 -0.15
N ASP A 15 -2.35 -18.78 -1.21
CA ASP A 15 -2.36 -19.40 -2.53
C ASP A 15 -1.59 -18.47 -3.47
N ASP A 16 -0.53 -19.03 -4.05
CA ASP A 16 0.47 -18.46 -4.94
C ASP A 16 -0.17 -17.98 -6.28
N LYS A 17 -1.12 -17.04 -6.19
CA LYS A 17 -1.55 -16.28 -7.35
C LYS A 17 -0.42 -15.32 -7.65
N HIS A 18 0.26 -15.57 -8.75
CA HIS A 18 0.96 -14.54 -9.51
C HIS A 18 -0.01 -13.37 -9.74
N VAL A 19 -0.04 -12.42 -8.80
CA VAL A 19 -0.77 -11.18 -8.97
C VAL A 19 0.06 -10.40 -9.98
N GLU A 20 -0.33 -10.47 -11.25
CA GLU A 20 0.25 -9.63 -12.29
C GLU A 20 0.06 -8.17 -11.91
N LEU A 21 1.18 -7.48 -11.72
CA LEU A 21 1.24 -6.06 -11.43
C LEU A 21 1.34 -5.31 -12.75
N SER A 22 0.52 -4.29 -12.90
CA SER A 22 0.46 -3.43 -14.08
C SER A 22 0.63 -1.97 -13.70
N PRO A 23 1.15 -1.12 -14.60
CA PRO A 23 1.10 0.32 -14.41
C PRO A 23 -0.33 0.79 -14.15
N GLY A 24 -0.50 1.64 -13.13
CA GLY A 24 -1.81 2.07 -12.67
C GLY A 24 -2.30 1.36 -11.41
N ASP A 25 -1.81 0.16 -11.12
CA ASP A 25 -2.19 -0.61 -9.93
C ASP A 25 -1.73 0.09 -8.65
N TYR A 26 -2.50 -0.13 -7.58
CA TYR A 26 -2.16 0.31 -6.24
C TYR A 26 -1.58 -0.86 -5.44
N ILE A 27 -0.55 -0.60 -4.65
CA ILE A 27 0.15 -1.59 -3.84
C ILE A 27 0.42 -1.06 -2.44
N LEU A 28 0.58 -2.00 -1.51
CA LEU A 28 1.19 -1.76 -0.21
C LEU A 28 2.66 -2.15 -0.30
N ALA A 29 3.55 -1.18 -0.17
CA ALA A 29 4.98 -1.40 -0.14
C ALA A 29 5.50 -1.36 1.31
N SER A 30 6.54 -2.13 1.59
CA SER A 30 7.23 -2.21 2.87
C SER A 30 8.73 -2.09 2.66
N PHE A 31 9.35 -1.04 3.17
CA PHE A 31 10.82 -0.96 3.22
C PHE A 31 11.32 -1.09 4.66
N GLU A 32 12.45 -1.77 4.81
CA GLU A 32 13.16 -1.88 6.07
C GLU A 32 14.36 -0.94 6.08
N SER A 33 14.39 -0.02 7.04
CA SER A 33 15.59 0.75 7.37
C SER A 33 16.27 0.12 8.56
N ILE A 34 17.47 -0.42 8.34
CA ILE A 34 18.29 -1.01 9.40
C ILE A 34 19.28 0.04 9.90
N SER A 35 19.15 0.43 11.16
CA SER A 35 20.19 1.16 11.91
C SER A 35 20.79 0.25 12.97
N LYS A 36 22.01 0.53 13.44
CA LYS A 36 22.88 -0.35 14.26
C LYS A 36 22.22 -1.15 15.40
N ARG A 37 21.04 -0.74 15.90
CA ARG A 37 20.27 -1.43 16.96
C ARG A 37 18.75 -1.46 16.73
N VAL A 38 18.28 -0.91 15.62
CA VAL A 38 16.85 -0.71 15.37
C VAL A 38 16.55 -1.02 13.91
N THR A 39 15.64 -1.96 13.67
CA THR A 39 15.01 -2.13 12.36
C THR A 39 13.70 -1.34 12.38
N VAL A 40 13.53 -0.45 11.42
CA VAL A 40 12.27 0.28 11.22
C VAL A 40 11.67 -0.20 9.92
N THR A 41 10.51 -0.86 10.01
CA THR A 41 9.73 -1.28 8.85
C THR A 41 8.67 -0.22 8.60
N PHE A 42 8.66 0.33 7.38
CA PHE A 42 7.71 1.35 6.96
C PHE A 42 6.78 0.75 5.92
N LYS A 43 5.47 0.75 6.20
CA LYS A 43 4.44 0.36 5.24
C LYS A 43 3.68 1.57 4.73
N TYR A 44 3.59 1.72 3.41
CA TYR A 44 2.99 2.86 2.76
C TYR A 44 2.26 2.43 1.48
N VAL A 45 1.24 3.22 1.12
CA VAL A 45 0.47 2.99 -0.10
C VAL A 45 1.19 3.64 -1.27
N SER A 46 1.24 2.96 -2.39
CA SER A 46 1.83 3.52 -3.61
C SER A 46 1.07 3.08 -4.85
N LYS A 47 1.21 3.86 -5.91
CA LYS A 47 0.71 3.55 -7.25
C LYS A 47 1.88 3.19 -8.15
N ILE A 48 1.78 2.12 -8.92
CA ILE A 48 2.79 1.77 -9.93
C ILE A 48 2.67 2.76 -11.09
N ILE A 49 3.76 3.47 -11.38
CA ILE A 49 3.85 4.39 -12.53
C ILE A 49 4.43 3.65 -13.73
N HIS A 50 5.51 2.89 -13.51
CA HIS A 50 6.27 2.24 -14.55
C HIS A 50 6.86 0.91 -14.04
N ILE A 51 7.08 -0.03 -14.95
CA ILE A 51 7.71 -1.32 -14.66
C ILE A 51 8.97 -1.39 -15.51
N PHE A 52 10.14 -1.33 -14.88
CA PHE A 52 11.42 -1.39 -15.60
C PHE A 52 11.80 -2.84 -15.93
N SER A 53 11.52 -3.76 -15.01
CA SER A 53 11.75 -5.20 -15.17
C SER A 53 10.77 -5.99 -14.31
N GLU A 54 10.80 -7.32 -14.41
CA GLU A 54 9.99 -8.20 -13.57
C GLU A 54 10.19 -8.00 -12.06
N ASN A 55 11.33 -7.42 -11.67
CA ASN A 55 11.70 -7.21 -10.27
C ASN A 55 11.79 -5.74 -9.86
N GLU A 56 11.71 -4.79 -10.79
CA GLU A 56 11.98 -3.38 -10.50
C GLU A 56 10.82 -2.48 -10.98
N TYR A 57 10.25 -1.74 -10.04
CA TYR A 57 9.00 -0.99 -10.21
C TYR A 57 9.21 0.46 -9.81
N GLU A 58 8.80 1.39 -10.68
CA GLU A 58 8.67 2.80 -10.32
C GLU A 58 7.31 3.03 -9.70
N ILE A 59 7.30 3.62 -8.51
CA ILE A 59 6.11 3.82 -7.72
C ILE A 59 5.98 5.28 -7.30
N GLN A 60 4.74 5.73 -7.17
CA GLN A 60 4.37 7.02 -6.61
C GLN A 60 3.77 6.83 -5.23
N GLY A 61 4.32 7.51 -4.23
CA GLY A 61 3.81 7.51 -2.87
C GLY A 61 2.44 8.20 -2.76
N LEU A 62 1.61 7.67 -1.87
CA LEU A 62 0.34 8.25 -1.48
C LEU A 62 0.40 8.72 -0.01
N LEU A 63 0.00 9.95 0.23
CA LEU A 63 -0.11 10.52 1.59
C LEU A 63 -1.53 10.29 2.14
N SER A 64 -1.62 9.65 3.30
CA SER A 64 -2.89 9.52 4.04
C SER A 64 -3.38 10.88 4.50
N LEU A 65 -4.64 11.21 4.20
CA LEU A 65 -5.29 12.46 4.61
C LEU A 65 -6.08 12.33 5.91
N ASP A 66 -6.38 11.09 6.32
CA ASP A 66 -7.14 10.80 7.53
C ASP A 66 -6.48 9.72 8.39
N GLU A 67 -6.83 9.71 9.67
CA GLU A 67 -6.38 8.68 10.63
C GLU A 67 -7.01 7.30 10.36
N GLY A 68 -8.15 7.29 9.65
CA GLY A 68 -8.82 6.07 9.19
C GLY A 68 -8.04 5.32 8.11
N LYS A 69 -7.05 5.95 7.47
CA LYS A 69 -6.21 5.39 6.41
C LYS A 69 -7.05 4.88 5.24
N LEU A 70 -8.08 5.64 4.90
CA LEU A 70 -9.00 5.37 3.80
C LEU A 70 -8.82 6.35 2.65
N ASN A 71 -8.49 7.61 2.96
CA ASN A 71 -8.36 8.70 2.01
C ASN A 71 -6.90 9.04 1.83
N PHE A 72 -6.48 9.12 0.58
CA PHE A 72 -5.11 9.37 0.21
C PHE A 72 -5.03 10.43 -0.87
N LYS A 73 -3.87 11.07 -0.98
CA LYS A 73 -3.53 11.99 -2.05
C LYS A 73 -2.24 11.52 -2.72
N LEU A 74 -2.19 11.56 -4.05
CA LEU A 74 -0.94 11.33 -4.79
C LEU A 74 0.07 12.43 -4.46
N MET A 75 1.29 12.02 -4.13
CA MET A 75 2.41 12.91 -3.94
C MET A 75 3.25 12.91 -5.21
N HIS A 76 3.07 13.94 -6.04
CA HIS A 76 3.76 14.04 -7.34
C HIS A 76 5.29 14.05 -7.23
N THR A 77 5.82 14.52 -6.10
CA THR A 77 7.26 14.59 -5.83
C THR A 77 7.81 13.33 -5.16
N ASP A 78 6.95 12.41 -4.72
CA ASP A 78 7.34 11.21 -3.98
C ASP A 78 7.36 10.02 -4.94
N ILE A 79 8.40 9.99 -5.78
CA ILE A 79 8.64 8.92 -6.75
C ILE A 79 9.83 8.12 -6.25
N SER A 80 9.70 6.80 -6.24
CA SER A 80 10.75 5.89 -5.80
C SER A 80 10.77 4.63 -6.67
N VAL A 81 11.92 3.98 -6.72
CA VAL A 81 12.08 2.68 -7.37
C VAL A 81 12.21 1.64 -6.27
N ILE A 82 11.39 0.59 -6.35
CA ILE A 82 11.38 -0.51 -5.39
C ILE A 82 11.54 -1.86 -6.07
N ASN A 83 11.96 -2.86 -5.31
CA ASN A 83 12.00 -4.23 -5.80
C ASN A 83 10.67 -4.95 -5.52
N LYS A 84 10.41 -6.02 -6.29
CA LYS A 84 9.25 -6.90 -6.07
C LYS A 84 9.15 -7.42 -4.63
N ILE A 85 10.29 -7.67 -3.99
CA ILE A 85 10.37 -8.16 -2.60
C ILE A 85 9.83 -7.15 -1.57
N ASP A 86 9.83 -5.86 -1.91
CA ASP A 86 9.32 -4.80 -1.05
C ASP A 86 7.79 -4.65 -1.18
N ILE A 87 7.17 -5.34 -2.14
CA ILE A 87 5.72 -5.31 -2.37
C ILE A 87 5.06 -6.34 -1.45
N VAL A 88 4.29 -5.85 -0.48
CA VAL A 88 3.55 -6.69 0.48
C VAL A 88 2.30 -7.27 -0.19
N SER A 89 1.55 -6.43 -0.89
CA SER A 89 0.31 -6.85 -1.57
C SER A 89 -0.17 -5.83 -2.60
N LYS A 90 -0.95 -6.32 -3.57
CA LYS A 90 -1.77 -5.47 -4.44
C LYS A 90 -3.03 -5.06 -3.68
N LEU A 91 -3.39 -3.79 -3.79
CA LEU A 91 -4.56 -3.19 -3.18
C LEU A 91 -5.75 -3.22 -4.14
N PRO A 92 -6.99 -3.22 -3.62
CA PRO A 92 -8.17 -3.08 -4.47
C PRO A 92 -8.18 -1.71 -5.16
N ASP A 93 -8.86 -1.64 -6.30
CA ASP A 93 -9.06 -0.38 -7.01
C ASP A 93 -9.78 0.65 -6.12
N PRO A 94 -9.17 1.82 -5.90
CA PRO A 94 -9.78 2.88 -5.12
C PRO A 94 -10.78 3.68 -5.95
N GLN A 95 -11.69 4.36 -5.26
CA GLN A 95 -12.52 5.40 -5.86
C GLN A 95 -11.74 6.72 -5.91
N ILE A 96 -11.69 7.33 -7.10
CA ILE A 96 -11.08 8.65 -7.28
C ILE A 96 -12.20 9.68 -7.16
N ILE A 97 -12.14 10.51 -6.12
CA ILE A 97 -13.10 11.56 -5.84
C ILE A 97 -12.40 12.90 -6.02
N GLN A 98 -12.91 13.75 -6.91
CA GLN A 98 -12.48 15.13 -7.00
C GLN A 98 -13.24 15.96 -5.96
N ASP A 99 -12.53 16.44 -4.95
CA ASP A 99 -13.08 17.30 -3.90
C ASP A 99 -12.42 18.68 -4.02
N GLU A 100 -13.20 19.65 -4.48
CA GLU A 100 -12.74 21.01 -4.82
C GLU A 100 -11.53 21.03 -5.78
N ARG A 101 -10.31 21.17 -5.22
CA ARG A 101 -9.03 21.25 -5.92
C ARG A 101 -8.12 20.05 -5.68
N ILE A 102 -8.58 19.06 -4.91
CA ILE A 102 -7.79 17.90 -4.51
C ILE A 102 -8.41 16.63 -5.10
N LEU A 103 -7.60 15.85 -5.81
CA LEU A 103 -7.93 14.49 -6.17
C LEU A 103 -7.67 13.58 -4.96
N LYS A 104 -8.74 13.03 -4.39
CA LYS A 104 -8.71 12.07 -3.30
C LYS A 104 -8.83 10.66 -3.86
N ILE A 105 -8.02 9.76 -3.32
CA ILE A 105 -8.02 8.34 -3.61
C ILE A 105 -8.57 7.64 -2.38
N VAL A 106 -9.73 7.01 -2.51
CA VAL A 106 -10.46 6.39 -1.40
C VAL A 106 -10.47 4.89 -1.58
N PHE A 107 -9.81 4.16 -0.66
CA PHE A 107 -9.83 2.71 -0.69
C PHE A 107 -11.08 2.16 0.00
N PRO A 108 -11.66 1.05 -0.51
CA PRO A 108 -12.86 0.44 0.07
C PRO A 108 -12.59 -0.30 1.38
N ILE A 109 -11.32 -0.48 1.75
CA ILE A 109 -10.88 -1.18 2.96
C ILE A 109 -9.89 -0.32 3.73
N LYS A 110 -9.87 -0.49 5.06
CA LYS A 110 -8.87 0.13 5.92
C LYS A 110 -7.50 -0.48 5.63
N LEU A 111 -6.53 0.37 5.30
CA LEU A 111 -5.17 -0.08 5.01
C LEU A 111 -4.29 -0.05 6.26
N ASP A 112 -3.54 -1.12 6.47
CA ASP A 112 -2.59 -1.27 7.57
C ASP A 112 -1.25 -0.59 7.24
N ILE A 113 -1.25 0.74 7.18
CA ILE A 113 -0.03 1.54 6.97
C ILE A 113 0.59 1.94 8.31
N HIS A 114 1.78 1.48 8.63
CA HIS A 114 2.41 1.78 9.93
C HIS A 114 3.93 1.91 9.81
N GLU A 115 4.51 2.75 10.66
CA GLU A 115 5.92 2.70 11.02
C GLU A 115 6.05 1.75 12.24
N LYS A 116 6.72 0.61 12.06
CA LYS A 116 7.00 -0.33 13.16
C LYS A 116 8.49 -0.30 13.48
N LYS A 117 8.83 0.16 14.67
CA LYS A 117 10.20 0.11 15.21
C LYS A 117 10.40 -1.18 16.00
N ILE A 118 11.38 -1.98 15.61
CA ILE A 118 11.84 -3.16 16.35
C ILE A 118 13.19 -2.80 16.97
N MET A 119 13.22 -2.68 18.30
CA MET A 119 14.47 -2.50 19.04
C MET A 119 15.02 -3.87 19.45
N PHE A 120 16.26 -4.17 19.05
CA PHE A 120 16.94 -5.36 19.53
C PHE A 120 17.44 -5.11 20.96
N HIS A 121 16.93 -5.88 21.92
CA HIS A 121 17.54 -6.00 23.24
C HIS A 121 18.64 -7.06 23.14
N THR A 122 19.89 -6.62 23.04
CA THR A 122 21.05 -7.48 23.28
C THR A 122 21.10 -7.82 24.78
N TYR A 123 20.85 -9.09 25.10
CA TYR A 123 21.11 -9.68 26.42
C TYR A 123 22.61 -9.91 26.63
#